data_AF-A0A3S4G830-F1
#
_entry.id   AF-A0A3S4G830-F1
#
_cell.length_a   1.000
_cell.length_b   1.000
_cell.length_c   1.000
_cell.angle_alpha   90.00
_cell.angle_beta   90.00
_cell.angle_gamma   90.00
#
_symmetry.space_group_name_H-M   'P 1'
#
loop_
_entity.id
_entity.type
_entity.pdbx_description
1 polymer ?
#
loop_
_entity_poly.entity_id
_entity_poly.type
_entity_poly.pdbx_seq_one_letter_code
_entity_poly.pdbx_strand_id
1 'polypeptide(L)'
;MERVLIVNADDFGLSKGQNYGIVEAYRNGVVTSTTALVNGEAIDHAAQLSRELPALGVGMHFVLTLGKPVSEMPGPDARWPVGEMDLANGGGGYASAG
;
A
#
# COMPACT_ATOMS: atom_id res chain seq x y z
N MET A 1 -8.22 22.33 25.78
CA MET A 1 -7.50 21.76 24.63
C MET A 1 -8.31 20.58 24.14
N GLU A 2 -8.70 20.57 22.86
CA GLU A 2 -9.24 19.37 22.23
C GLU A 2 -8.11 18.37 21.97
N ARG A 3 -8.43 17.08 22.09
CA ARG A 3 -7.54 15.97 21.74
C ARG A 3 -7.98 15.43 20.40
N VAL A 4 -7.08 15.41 19.42
CA VAL A 4 -7.33 14.88 18.08
C VAL A 4 -6.74 13.48 17.99
N LEU A 5 -7.52 12.52 17.49
CA LEU A 5 -7.08 11.15 17.22
C LEU A 5 -7.33 10.84 15.75
N ILE A 6 -6.31 10.34 15.07
CA ILE A 6 -6.42 9.80 13.72
C ILE A 6 -6.32 8.28 13.84
N VAL A 7 -7.34 7.57 13.37
CA VAL A 7 -7.33 6.12 13.27
C VAL A 7 -7.13 5.75 11.81
N ASN A 8 -5.93 5.29 11.49
CA ASN A 8 -5.54 4.94 10.14
C ASN A 8 -5.68 3.43 9.92
N ALA A 9 -6.34 3.02 8.84
CA ALA A 9 -6.33 1.65 8.36
C ALA A 9 -5.30 1.48 7.23
N ASP A 10 -4.44 0.48 7.32
CA ASP A 10 -3.43 0.22 6.27
C ASP A 10 -3.97 -0.70 5.18
N ASP A 11 -3.18 -0.86 4.11
CA ASP A 11 -3.38 -1.81 3.01
C ASP A 11 -4.55 -1.52 2.05
N PHE A 12 -4.96 -0.26 1.90
CA PHE A 12 -5.95 0.12 0.90
C PHE A 12 -5.39 -0.10 -0.51
N GLY A 13 -6.09 -0.84 -1.35
CA GLY A 13 -5.62 -1.25 -2.67
C GLY A 13 -4.97 -2.63 -2.71
N LEU A 14 -4.77 -3.32 -1.57
CA LEU A 14 -4.23 -4.68 -1.56
C LEU A 14 -5.18 -5.68 -2.25
N SER A 15 -6.44 -5.70 -1.83
CA SER A 15 -7.48 -6.58 -2.35
C SER A 15 -8.84 -5.91 -2.26
N LYS A 16 -9.83 -6.38 -3.03
CA LYS A 16 -11.21 -5.86 -2.91
C LYS A 16 -11.79 -6.10 -1.52
N GLY A 17 -11.44 -7.23 -0.89
CA GLY A 17 -11.88 -7.56 0.48
C GLY A 17 -11.34 -6.57 1.51
N GLN A 18 -10.03 -6.26 1.45
CA GLN A 18 -9.43 -5.22 2.29
C GLN A 18 -10.10 -3.86 2.06
N ASN A 19 -10.28 -3.46 0.80
CA ASN A 19 -10.91 -2.17 0.49
C ASN A 19 -12.30 -2.05 1.10
N TYR A 20 -13.15 -3.08 0.95
CA TYR A 20 -14.48 -3.07 1.55
C TYR A 20 -14.44 -3.09 3.07
N GLY A 21 -13.53 -3.86 3.68
CA GLY A 21 -13.36 -3.85 5.13
C GLY A 21 -12.96 -2.46 5.67
N ILE A 22 -12.06 -1.77 4.98
CA ILE A 22 -11.66 -0.39 5.33
C ILE A 22 -12.83 0.57 5.17
N VAL A 23 -13.57 0.48 4.06
CA VAL A 23 -14.76 1.31 3.82
C VAL A 23 -15.83 1.07 4.88
N GLU A 24 -16.06 -0.18 5.28
CA GLU A 24 -17.00 -0.55 6.33
C GLU A 24 -16.55 0.00 7.68
N ALA A 25 -15.27 -0.13 8.02
CA ALA A 25 -14.69 0.40 9.25
C ALA A 25 -14.68 1.94 9.31
N TYR A 26 -14.63 2.61 8.15
CA TYR A 26 -14.79 4.06 8.03
C TYR A 26 -16.25 4.49 8.18
N ARG A 27 -17.19 3.78 7.53
CA ARG A 27 -18.62 4.12 7.56
C ARG A 27 -19.27 3.83 8.91
N ASN A 28 -18.93 2.68 9.50
CA ASN A 28 -19.62 2.11 10.66
C ASN A 28 -18.69 1.90 11.86
N GLY A 29 -17.45 2.37 11.79
CA GLY A 29 -16.44 2.21 12.85
C GLY A 29 -15.74 3.51 13.19
N VAL A 30 -14.48 3.39 13.63
CA VAL A 30 -13.67 4.51 14.14
C VAL A 30 -12.59 4.96 13.18
N VAL A 31 -12.45 4.31 12.00
CA VAL A 31 -11.41 4.65 11.03
C VAL A 31 -11.68 6.05 10.48
N THR A 32 -10.64 6.89 10.47
CA THR A 32 -10.71 8.27 9.97
C THR A 32 -9.85 8.48 8.73
N SER A 33 -8.87 7.61 8.49
CA SER A 33 -8.00 7.66 7.31
C SER A 33 -7.52 6.28 6.88
N THR A 34 -6.93 6.20 5.71
CA THR A 34 -6.27 4.99 5.21
C THR A 34 -5.04 5.33 4.37
N THR A 35 -4.16 4.35 4.12
CA THR A 35 -2.99 4.51 3.23
C THR A 35 -3.04 3.52 2.08
N ALA A 36 -2.78 4.01 0.86
CA ALA A 36 -2.93 3.23 -0.35
C ALA A 36 -1.62 2.58 -0.81
N LEU A 37 -1.68 1.26 -1.05
CA LEU A 37 -0.66 0.47 -1.75
C LEU A 37 -0.82 0.70 -3.25
N VAL A 38 -0.09 1.68 -3.80
CA VAL A 38 -0.28 2.13 -5.21
C VAL A 38 0.05 1.05 -6.24
N ASN A 39 0.91 0.09 -5.88
CA ASN A 39 1.22 -1.08 -6.71
C ASN A 39 0.32 -2.30 -6.40
N GLY A 40 -0.67 -2.16 -5.52
CA GLY A 40 -1.56 -3.24 -5.12
C GLY A 40 -2.54 -3.65 -6.22
N GLU A 41 -2.91 -4.92 -6.25
CA GLU A 41 -3.76 -5.50 -7.31
C GLU A 41 -5.15 -4.86 -7.39
N ALA A 42 -5.65 -4.29 -6.29
CA ALA A 42 -6.96 -3.65 -6.21
C ALA A 42 -6.88 -2.12 -6.09
N ILE A 43 -5.78 -1.50 -6.51
CA ILE A 43 -5.59 -0.05 -6.41
C ILE A 43 -6.66 0.74 -7.18
N ASP A 44 -7.07 0.28 -8.36
CA ASP A 44 -8.12 0.96 -9.15
C ASP A 44 -9.47 0.95 -8.43
N HIS A 45 -9.78 -0.17 -7.77
CA HIS A 45 -10.99 -0.30 -6.94
C HIS A 45 -10.92 0.62 -5.72
N ALA A 46 -9.75 0.72 -5.07
CA ALA A 46 -9.52 1.67 -3.99
C ALA A 46 -9.66 3.13 -4.46
N ALA A 47 -9.12 3.47 -5.64
CA ALA A 47 -9.24 4.79 -6.23
C ALA A 47 -10.69 5.16 -6.51
N GLN A 48 -11.50 4.24 -7.05
CA GLN A 48 -12.94 4.45 -7.23
C GLN A 48 -13.63 4.75 -5.89
N LEU A 49 -13.44 3.89 -4.88
CA LEU A 49 -14.03 4.06 -3.55
C LEU A 49 -13.62 5.38 -2.89
N SER A 50 -12.36 5.82 -3.07
CA SER A 50 -11.90 7.11 -2.54
C SER A 50 -12.66 8.30 -3.14
N ARG A 51 -13.04 8.23 -4.43
CA ARG A 51 -13.85 9.27 -5.09
C ARG A 51 -15.27 9.28 -4.58
N GLU A 52 -15.81 8.12 -4.21
CA GLU A 52 -17.14 7.98 -3.61
C GLU A 52 -17.17 8.44 -2.14
N LEU A 53 -16.01 8.51 -1.48
CA LEU A 53 -15.85 8.84 -0.05
C LEU A 53 -14.86 10.00 0.16
N PRO A 54 -15.17 11.22 -0.30
CA PRO A 54 -14.22 12.35 -0.28
C PRO A 54 -13.79 12.81 1.11
N ALA A 55 -14.50 12.40 2.17
CA ALA A 55 -14.15 12.69 3.56
C ALA A 55 -13.24 11.63 4.21
N LEU A 56 -13.03 10.47 3.57
CA LEU A 56 -12.02 9.50 4.01
C LEU A 56 -10.64 10.04 3.61
N GLY A 57 -9.78 10.33 4.60
CA GLY A 57 -8.40 10.72 4.32
C GLY A 57 -7.63 9.56 3.68
N VAL A 58 -7.04 9.76 2.51
CA VAL A 58 -6.22 8.74 1.81
C VAL A 58 -4.78 9.23 1.67
N GLY A 59 -3.86 8.55 2.36
CA GLY A 59 -2.42 8.74 2.25
C GLY A 59 -1.75 7.69 1.36
N MET A 60 -0.42 7.74 1.28
CA MET A 60 0.40 6.80 0.52
C MET A 60 1.05 5.78 1.45
N HIS A 61 0.93 4.49 1.13
CA HIS A 61 1.66 3.41 1.80
C HIS A 61 2.89 3.04 0.96
N PHE A 62 4.10 3.32 1.46
CA PHE A 62 5.32 2.97 0.73
C PHE A 62 5.51 1.45 0.72
N VAL A 63 5.56 0.87 -0.46
CA VAL A 63 5.63 -0.59 -0.65
C VAL A 63 7.03 -0.97 -1.11
N LEU A 64 7.82 -1.56 -0.20
CA LEU A 64 9.20 -1.98 -0.46
C LEU A 64 9.37 -3.51 -0.48
N THR A 65 8.38 -4.24 0.02
CA THR A 65 8.47 -5.69 0.30
C THR A 65 7.38 -6.51 -0.37
N LEU A 66 6.46 -5.89 -1.13
CA LEU A 66 5.33 -6.57 -1.74
C LEU A 66 5.05 -6.04 -3.15
N GLY A 67 4.85 -6.96 -4.09
CA GLY A 67 4.52 -6.63 -5.48
C GLY A 67 5.68 -6.05 -6.26
N LYS A 68 5.39 -5.61 -7.48
CA LYS A 68 6.39 -5.00 -8.37
C LYS A 68 6.46 -3.48 -8.15
N PRO A 69 7.62 -2.85 -8.38
CA PRO A 69 7.72 -1.39 -8.41
C PRO A 69 6.77 -0.79 -9.46
N VAL A 70 6.28 0.43 -9.21
CA VAL A 70 5.38 1.17 -10.13
C VAL A 70 6.10 1.73 -11.36
N SER A 71 7.44 1.73 -11.34
CA SER A 71 8.30 2.16 -12.44
C SER A 71 9.48 1.21 -12.57
N GLU A 72 10.16 1.23 -13.71
CA GLU A 72 11.44 0.54 -13.84
C GLU A 72 12.42 1.05 -12.77
N MET A 73 13.15 0.11 -12.16
CA MET A 73 14.23 0.48 -11.25
C MET A 73 15.41 0.96 -12.11
N PRO A 74 15.99 2.13 -11.80
CA PRO A 74 17.21 2.55 -12.47
C PRO A 74 18.31 1.50 -12.27
N GLY A 75 19.13 1.32 -13.31
CA GLY A 75 20.15 0.29 -13.39
C GLY A 75 21.20 0.33 -12.27
N PRO A 76 22.14 -0.63 -12.27
CA PRO A 76 23.11 -0.85 -11.18
C PRO A 76 24.09 0.31 -10.89
N ASP A 77 24.09 1.38 -11.67
CA ASP A 77 24.78 2.64 -11.35
C ASP A 77 24.07 3.45 -10.24
N ALA A 78 22.83 3.11 -9.91
CA ALA A 78 22.03 3.74 -8.85
C ALA A 78 22.13 3.02 -7.48
N ARG A 79 23.33 2.68 -7.00
CA ARG A 79 23.71 2.38 -5.57
C ARG A 79 22.74 1.56 -4.66
N TRP A 80 21.72 0.87 -5.17
CA TRP A 80 20.76 0.11 -4.38
C TRP A 80 20.66 -1.32 -4.91
N PRO A 81 20.92 -2.36 -4.09
CA PRO A 81 20.79 -3.73 -4.56
C PRO A 81 19.31 -4.07 -4.72
N VAL A 82 18.87 -4.18 -5.97
CA VAL A 82 17.53 -4.66 -6.33
C VAL A 82 17.52 -6.18 -6.35
N GLY A 83 16.89 -6.76 -5.34
CA GLY A 83 16.44 -8.15 -5.31
C GLY A 83 15.01 -8.18 -4.76
N GLU A 84 14.15 -9.00 -5.33
CA GLU A 84 12.79 -9.25 -4.86
C GLU A 84 12.86 -9.84 -3.44
N MET A 85 12.29 -9.15 -2.44
CA MET A 85 12.17 -9.72 -1.10
C MET A 85 10.96 -10.66 -1.09
N ASP A 86 11.14 -11.85 -1.68
CA ASP A 86 10.16 -12.93 -1.62
C ASP A 86 10.11 -13.52 -0.20
N LEU A 87 9.23 -12.97 0.64
CA LEU A 87 9.00 -13.46 2.00
C LEU A 87 8.26 -14.82 2.02
N ALA A 88 7.67 -15.28 0.91
CA ALA A 88 6.95 -16.55 0.87
C ALA A 88 7.90 -17.76 0.87
N ASN A 89 9.15 -17.59 0.44
CA ASN A 89 10.11 -18.68 0.29
C ASN A 89 11.34 -18.61 1.21
N GLY A 90 11.45 -17.62 2.10
CA GLY A 90 12.56 -17.53 3.07
C GLY A 90 13.97 -17.48 2.45
N GLY A 91 14.09 -17.19 1.15
CA GLY A 91 15.34 -17.25 0.40
C GLY A 91 15.76 -15.87 -0.08
N GLY A 92 16.64 -15.20 0.67
CA GLY A 92 17.34 -14.01 0.19
C GLY A 92 18.37 -14.38 -0.88
N GLY A 93 17.97 -14.37 -2.14
CA GLY A 93 18.86 -14.55 -3.29
C GLY A 93 19.32 -13.21 -3.86
N TYR A 94 20.52 -12.76 -3.48
CA TYR A 94 21.20 -11.68 -4.20
C TYR A 94 21.76 -12.25 -5.50
N ALA A 95 21.15 -11.90 -6.65
CA ALA A 95 21.76 -12.18 -7.93
C ALA A 95 23.06 -11.39 -8.05
N SER A 96 24.19 -12.09 -8.08
CA SER A 96 25.48 -11.49 -8.40
C SER A 96 25.46 -11.02 -9.85
N ALA A 97 25.71 -9.73 -10.08
CA ALA A 97 25.93 -9.18 -11.40
C ALA A 97 27.09 -9.93 -12.07
N GLY A 98 26.81 -10.55 -13.21
CA GLY A 98 27.77 -11.13 -14.15
C GLY A 98 27.56 -10.51 -15.52
#